data_AF-A0AAJ2QB90-F1
#
_entry.id   AF-A0AAJ2QB90-F1
#
_cell.length_a   1.000
_cell.length_b   1.000
_cell.length_c   1.000
_cell.angle_alpha   90.00
_cell.angle_beta   90.00
_cell.angle_gamma   90.00
#
_symmetry.space_group_name_H-M   'P 1'
#
loop_
_entity.id
_entity.type
_entity.pdbx_description
1 polymer ?
#
loop_
_entity_poly.entity_id
_entity_poly.type
_entity_poly.pdbx_seq_one_letter_code
_entity_poly.pdbx_strand_id
1 'polypeptide(L)'
;MDEDLRERLRAAAASHRPDRARMLARVERGMAEEPPARPARAPRTAMPWLRVAGATAAVCGVLTAGAFAVASAGGEEPEGVQRVAAGPASPGPASPGPASPAPDRGGALPAGKGPLWSDGSLDPESNSYWAQSEVTVKTTGPLSALTVELRIALNGGVNTTGSWRSLPEEDFTVSAREEDGFLVYRWALRQGRSVPAGTHTFAGQYNHAEGDRDTGRDDYTARARAAGGQVAVGGGFTRTR
;
A
#
# COMPACT_ATOMS: atom_id res chain seq x y z
N MET A 1 7.43 -28.33 -32.81
CA MET A 1 7.54 -28.71 -31.39
C MET A 1 6.30 -28.29 -30.60
N ASP A 2 5.68 -27.14 -30.87
CA ASP A 2 4.51 -26.69 -30.09
C ASP A 2 3.18 -27.41 -30.40
N GLU A 3 2.97 -27.85 -31.65
CA GLU A 3 1.67 -28.45 -32.02
C GLU A 3 1.48 -29.85 -31.44
N ASP A 4 2.53 -30.69 -31.44
CA ASP A 4 2.51 -32.01 -30.81
C ASP A 4 2.24 -31.92 -29.29
N LEU A 5 2.82 -30.92 -28.61
CA LEU A 5 2.55 -30.67 -27.19
C LEU A 5 1.09 -30.27 -26.95
N ARG A 6 0.53 -29.39 -27.80
CA ARG A 6 -0.89 -28.99 -27.70
C ARG A 6 -1.82 -30.17 -27.92
N GLU A 7 -1.55 -31.00 -28.93
CA GLU A 7 -2.35 -32.20 -29.20
C GLU A 7 -2.30 -33.18 -28.03
N ARG A 8 -1.11 -33.42 -27.47
CA ARG A 8 -0.93 -34.29 -26.30
C ARG A 8 -1.65 -33.76 -25.06
N LEU A 9 -1.60 -32.45 -24.81
CA LEU A 9 -2.35 -31.84 -23.71
C LEU A 9 -3.87 -31.95 -23.93
N ARG A 10 -4.33 -31.74 -25.17
CA ARG A 10 -5.75 -31.84 -25.52
C ARG A 10 -6.26 -33.29 -25.40
N ALA A 11 -5.47 -34.27 -25.82
CA ALA A 11 -5.78 -35.70 -25.65
C ALA A 11 -5.76 -36.12 -24.17
N ALA A 12 -4.79 -35.64 -23.39
CA ALA A 12 -4.73 -35.88 -21.95
C ALA A 12 -5.94 -35.27 -21.23
N ALA A 13 -6.34 -34.05 -21.59
CA ALA A 13 -7.53 -33.41 -21.05
C ALA A 13 -8.83 -34.17 -21.41
N ALA A 14 -8.95 -34.65 -22.66
CA ALA A 14 -10.12 -35.40 -23.11
C ALA A 14 -10.26 -36.79 -22.45
N SER A 15 -9.14 -37.43 -22.08
CA SER A 15 -9.13 -38.71 -21.39
C SER A 15 -9.32 -38.59 -19.87
N HIS A 16 -9.14 -37.40 -19.31
CA HIS A 16 -9.34 -37.18 -17.88
C HIS A 16 -10.83 -37.19 -17.52
N ARG A 17 -11.27 -38.23 -16.81
CA ARG A 17 -12.59 -38.27 -16.17
C ARG A 17 -12.46 -37.87 -14.71
N PRO A 18 -12.95 -36.69 -14.29
CA PRO A 18 -12.91 -36.29 -12.90
C PRO A 18 -13.86 -37.16 -12.06
N ASP A 19 -13.43 -37.54 -10.86
CA ASP A 19 -14.23 -38.32 -9.91
C ASP A 19 -15.37 -37.47 -9.34
N ARG A 20 -16.51 -37.53 -10.03
CA ARG A 20 -17.69 -36.74 -9.71
C ARG A 20 -18.27 -37.09 -8.35
N ALA A 21 -18.15 -38.35 -7.91
CA ALA A 21 -18.64 -38.79 -6.61
C ALA A 21 -17.85 -38.12 -5.49
N ARG A 22 -16.52 -38.08 -5.63
CA ARG A 22 -15.65 -37.39 -4.66
C ARG A 22 -15.86 -35.88 -4.64
N MET A 23 -16.06 -35.25 -5.80
CA MET A 23 -16.34 -33.81 -5.88
C MET A 23 -17.66 -33.47 -5.19
N LEU A 24 -18.73 -34.23 -5.46
CA LEU A 24 -20.04 -34.04 -4.83
C LEU A 24 -19.99 -34.31 -3.33
N ALA A 25 -19.33 -35.38 -2.88
CA ALA A 25 -19.18 -35.66 -1.46
C ALA A 25 -18.43 -34.55 -0.70
N ARG A 26 -17.51 -33.84 -1.36
CA ARG A 26 -16.83 -32.67 -0.78
C ARG A 26 -17.79 -31.48 -0.66
N VAL A 27 -18.61 -31.24 -1.68
CA VAL A 27 -19.61 -30.16 -1.69
C VAL A 27 -20.69 -30.42 -0.65
N GLU A 28 -21.24 -31.63 -0.61
CA GLU A 28 -22.22 -32.06 0.39
C GLU A 28 -21.67 -31.93 1.81
N ARG A 29 -20.39 -32.28 2.03
CA ARG A 29 -19.74 -32.07 3.33
C ARG A 29 -19.60 -30.59 3.68
N GLY A 30 -19.23 -29.74 2.73
CA GLY A 30 -19.15 -28.29 2.95
C GLY A 30 -20.51 -27.61 3.11
N MET A 31 -21.58 -28.21 2.59
CA MET A 31 -22.98 -27.75 2.73
C MET A 31 -23.63 -28.26 4.02
N ALA A 32 -23.24 -29.45 4.48
CA ALA A 32 -23.70 -30.07 5.73
C ALA A 32 -22.93 -29.57 6.95
N GLU A 33 -21.74 -29.00 6.76
CA GLU A 33 -21.13 -28.12 7.75
C GLU A 33 -21.99 -26.85 7.86
N GLU A 34 -22.93 -26.84 8.81
CA GLU A 34 -23.51 -25.58 9.27
C GLU A 34 -22.38 -24.63 9.65
N PRO A 35 -22.43 -23.34 9.24
CA PRO A 35 -21.47 -22.36 9.74
C PRO A 35 -21.48 -22.46 11.26
N PRO A 36 -20.31 -22.57 11.93
CA PRO A 36 -20.29 -22.82 13.36
C PRO A 36 -21.14 -21.75 14.02
N ALA A 37 -22.21 -22.19 14.70
CA ALA A 37 -23.02 -21.32 15.53
C ALA A 37 -22.03 -20.61 16.46
N ARG A 38 -21.80 -19.32 16.20
CA ARG A 38 -20.95 -18.50 17.07
C ARG A 38 -21.52 -18.69 18.47
N PRO A 39 -20.77 -19.23 19.44
CA PRO A 39 -21.29 -19.33 20.80
C PRO A 39 -21.65 -17.90 21.21
N ALA A 40 -22.88 -17.71 21.68
CA ALA A 40 -23.32 -16.44 22.23
C ALA A 40 -22.34 -16.09 23.35
N ARG A 41 -21.47 -15.11 23.08
CA ARG A 41 -20.44 -14.69 24.00
C ARG A 41 -21.16 -14.01 25.16
N ALA A 42 -21.15 -14.65 26.33
CA ALA A 42 -21.61 -14.03 27.57
C ALA A 42 -20.92 -12.67 27.75
N PRO A 43 -21.61 -11.63 28.26
CA PRO A 43 -21.01 -10.31 28.43
C PRO A 43 -19.94 -10.43 29.51
N ARG A 44 -18.67 -10.44 29.08
CA ARG A 44 -17.53 -10.37 29.99
C ARG A 44 -17.05 -8.93 30.03
N THR A 45 -17.16 -8.41 31.25
CA THR A 45 -16.73 -7.12 31.78
C THR A 45 -15.38 -6.65 31.21
N ALA A 46 -15.26 -5.33 31.05
CA ALA A 46 -14.14 -4.62 30.47
C ALA A 46 -12.76 -4.88 31.15
N MET A 47 -11.71 -4.60 30.36
CA MET A 47 -10.26 -4.52 30.68
C MET A 47 -9.45 -5.82 30.74
N PRO A 48 -8.69 -6.10 29.66
CA PRO A 48 -7.26 -6.42 29.85
C PRO A 48 -6.40 -5.99 28.63
N TRP A 49 -6.08 -4.70 28.48
CA TRP A 49 -5.10 -4.22 27.47
C TRP A 49 -3.70 -3.96 28.07
N LEU A 50 -3.48 -4.35 29.33
CA LEU A 50 -2.33 -3.87 30.13
C LEU A 50 -1.28 -4.95 30.45
N ARG A 51 -1.05 -5.93 29.56
CA ARG A 51 0.02 -6.94 29.74
C ARG A 51 0.70 -7.44 28.45
N VAL A 52 1.06 -6.55 27.53
CA VAL A 52 2.10 -6.84 26.52
C VAL A 52 2.95 -5.58 26.29
N ALA A 53 3.75 -5.23 27.29
CA ALA A 53 4.88 -4.31 27.16
C ALA A 53 5.85 -4.62 28.30
N GLY A 54 6.71 -5.62 28.10
CA GLY A 54 7.64 -6.05 29.15
C GLY A 54 8.49 -7.22 28.72
N ALA A 55 9.48 -6.95 27.86
CA ALA A 55 10.82 -7.57 27.87
C ALA A 55 11.49 -7.43 26.48
N THR A 56 12.21 -6.33 26.23
CA THR A 56 13.51 -6.33 25.50
C THR A 56 14.07 -4.92 25.38
N ALA A 57 15.12 -4.64 26.17
CA ALA A 57 16.30 -3.83 25.84
C ALA A 57 16.86 -3.20 27.12
N ALA A 58 17.75 -3.96 27.77
CA ALA A 58 18.75 -3.40 28.67
C ALA A 58 19.91 -2.82 27.86
N VAL A 59 20.60 -1.83 28.46
CA VAL A 59 21.84 -1.14 28.05
C VAL A 59 21.66 0.11 27.19
N CYS A 60 21.52 1.25 27.88
CA CYS A 60 22.43 2.40 27.82
C CYS A 60 22.07 3.38 28.96
N GLY A 61 22.69 3.16 30.13
CA GLY A 61 22.57 4.03 31.29
C GLY A 61 23.34 5.32 31.07
N VAL A 62 22.62 6.43 30.89
CA VAL A 62 23.19 7.77 30.94
C VAL A 62 23.29 8.19 32.40
N LEU A 63 24.54 8.32 32.84
CA LEU A 63 24.95 9.00 34.06
C LEU A 63 24.44 10.45 34.05
N THR A 64 23.83 10.86 35.16
CA THR A 64 24.09 12.07 35.96
C THR A 64 22.80 12.64 36.54
N ALA A 65 22.49 12.18 37.76
CA ALA A 65 21.74 12.97 38.72
C ALA A 65 22.66 14.03 39.33
N GLY A 66 22.11 15.19 39.64
CA GLY A 66 22.60 15.99 40.76
C GLY A 66 23.39 17.24 40.38
N ALA A 67 22.68 18.28 39.94
CA ALA A 67 23.09 19.64 40.24
C ALA A 67 21.83 20.52 40.20
N PHE A 68 21.21 20.77 41.35
CA PHE A 68 20.51 22.00 41.71
C PHE A 68 19.86 21.80 43.10
N ALA A 69 20.67 21.97 44.15
CA ALA A 69 20.18 22.34 45.46
C ALA A 69 20.97 23.58 45.89
N VAL A 70 20.33 24.73 45.74
CA VAL A 70 20.82 26.04 46.20
C VAL A 70 20.91 26.00 47.72
N ALA A 71 22.13 26.15 48.24
CA ALA A 71 22.37 26.43 49.64
C ALA A 71 22.27 27.95 49.86
N SER A 72 21.35 28.34 50.73
CA SER A 72 21.23 29.68 51.30
C SER A 72 21.84 29.67 52.70
N ALA A 73 22.87 30.48 52.95
CA ALA A 73 23.13 31.17 54.24
C ALA A 73 24.46 31.95 54.24
N GLY A 74 24.36 33.24 54.58
CA GLY A 74 25.43 34.12 55.09
C GLY A 74 26.35 34.72 54.02
N GLY A 75 26.66 36.01 53.97
CA GLY A 75 26.36 37.20 54.77
C GLY A 75 27.15 38.36 54.12
N GLU A 76 26.66 39.60 54.27
CA GLU A 76 27.36 40.93 54.28
C GLU A 76 28.60 41.13 53.36
N GLU A 77 28.86 42.17 52.56
CA GLU A 77 28.40 43.55 52.28
C GLU A 77 29.16 43.99 50.97
N PRO A 78 28.99 45.20 50.40
CA PRO A 78 29.20 45.51 48.98
C PRO A 78 30.53 46.18 48.64
N GLU A 79 30.95 46.12 47.36
CA GLU A 79 31.40 47.27 46.54
C GLU A 79 32.03 46.80 45.21
N GLY A 80 31.74 47.54 44.13
CA GLY A 80 32.71 47.74 43.05
C GLY A 80 32.52 47.00 41.71
N VAL A 81 32.14 47.78 40.70
CA VAL A 81 32.56 47.68 39.28
C VAL A 81 31.69 46.83 38.30
N GLN A 82 30.62 47.48 37.83
CA GLN A 82 30.27 47.74 36.41
C GLN A 82 30.91 46.86 35.30
N ARG A 83 30.07 46.11 34.53
CA ARG A 83 30.03 46.16 33.04
C ARG A 83 28.83 45.39 32.41
N VAL A 84 27.86 46.18 31.92
CA VAL A 84 26.96 46.05 30.74
C VAL A 84 26.57 44.65 30.20
N ALA A 85 25.26 44.36 30.20
CA ALA A 85 24.58 43.63 29.12
C ALA A 85 23.09 44.02 29.05
N ALA A 86 22.61 44.29 27.84
CA ALA A 86 21.32 44.91 27.52
C ALA A 86 20.10 43.99 27.72
N GLY A 87 18.93 44.61 27.94
CA GLY A 87 17.67 43.99 28.33
C GLY A 87 16.94 43.17 27.25
N PRO A 88 15.81 42.54 27.61
CA PRO A 88 15.13 41.52 26.81
C PRO A 88 14.15 42.13 25.77
N ALA A 89 14.11 41.55 24.57
CA ALA A 89 13.12 41.84 23.53
C ALA A 89 12.11 40.69 23.37
N SER A 90 10.88 41.07 23.04
CA SER A 90 9.63 40.28 22.99
C SER A 90 9.62 39.06 22.05
N PRO A 91 8.67 38.11 22.24
CA PRO A 91 8.60 36.88 21.46
C PRO A 91 8.00 37.11 20.06
N GLY A 92 8.68 36.64 19.03
CA GLY A 92 8.21 36.66 17.64
C GLY A 92 7.32 35.45 17.28
N PRO A 93 6.51 35.55 16.22
CA PRO A 93 5.61 34.49 15.78
C PRO A 93 6.39 33.33 15.15
N ALA A 94 6.03 32.09 15.53
CA ALA A 94 6.61 30.88 14.97
C ALA A 94 6.19 30.68 13.51
N SER A 95 7.17 30.55 12.62
CA SER A 95 6.97 30.18 11.22
C SER A 95 6.41 28.74 11.13
N PRO A 96 5.37 28.48 10.32
CA PRO A 96 4.93 27.13 10.03
C PRO A 96 6.00 26.40 9.19
N GLY A 97 6.43 25.23 9.66
CA GLY A 97 7.33 24.35 8.89
C GLY A 97 6.68 23.88 7.59
N PRO A 98 7.47 23.42 6.61
CA PRO A 98 6.93 22.94 5.34
C PRO A 98 6.07 21.70 5.57
N ALA A 99 4.77 21.81 5.30
CA ALA A 99 3.90 20.65 5.18
C ALA A 99 4.39 19.80 4.00
N SER A 100 4.60 18.50 4.22
CA SER A 100 4.84 17.56 3.12
C SER A 100 3.69 17.69 2.12
N PRO A 101 3.96 17.95 0.83
CA PRO A 101 2.89 18.03 -0.16
C PRO A 101 2.15 16.69 -0.18
N ALA A 102 0.82 16.74 -0.17
CA ALA A 102 0.02 15.55 -0.38
C ALA A 102 0.44 14.90 -1.72
N PRO A 103 0.58 13.57 -1.79
CA PRO A 103 0.95 12.92 -3.04
C PRO A 103 -0.05 13.29 -4.14
N ASP A 104 0.45 13.70 -5.32
CA ASP A 104 -0.42 14.03 -6.44
C ASP A 104 -1.36 12.86 -6.75
N ARG A 105 -2.67 13.15 -6.83
CA ARG A 105 -3.68 12.18 -7.25
C ARG A 105 -3.46 11.78 -8.70
N GLY A 106 -3.81 10.53 -9.04
CA GLY A 106 -3.61 9.99 -10.39
C GLY A 106 -4.21 10.86 -11.49
N GLY A 107 -5.42 11.38 -11.27
CA GLY A 107 -6.11 12.25 -12.24
C GLY A 107 -5.44 13.60 -12.52
N ALA A 108 -4.47 14.05 -11.70
CA ALA A 108 -3.72 15.28 -11.93
C ALA A 108 -2.43 15.07 -12.73
N LEU A 109 -1.99 13.81 -12.89
CA LEU A 109 -0.79 13.47 -13.64
C LEU A 109 -1.14 13.23 -15.12
N PRO A 110 -0.21 13.52 -16.05
CA PRO A 110 -0.41 13.19 -17.46
C PRO A 110 -0.34 11.67 -17.67
N ALA A 111 -1.03 11.16 -18.68
CA ALA A 111 -0.92 9.76 -19.11
C ALA A 111 0.48 9.44 -19.69
N GLY A 112 1.25 10.43 -20.11
CA GLY A 112 2.60 10.25 -20.66
C GLY A 112 3.56 11.37 -20.28
N LYS A 113 4.79 11.01 -19.90
CA LYS A 113 5.88 11.96 -19.60
C LYS A 113 7.24 11.34 -19.90
N GLY A 114 7.94 11.90 -20.88
CA GLY A 114 9.26 11.40 -21.30
C GLY A 114 9.15 9.97 -21.84
N PRO A 115 9.97 9.01 -21.37
CA PRO A 115 9.92 7.63 -21.86
C PRO A 115 8.75 6.82 -21.31
N LEU A 116 7.98 7.36 -20.34
CA LEU A 116 6.95 6.63 -19.60
C LEU A 116 5.55 7.03 -20.07
N TRP A 117 4.68 6.04 -20.27
CA TRP A 117 3.26 6.20 -20.54
C TRP A 117 2.46 5.21 -19.70
N SER A 118 1.22 5.55 -19.36
CA SER A 118 0.31 4.67 -18.66
C SER A 118 -1.15 4.84 -19.08
N ASP A 119 -1.93 3.80 -18.83
CA ASP A 119 -3.39 3.79 -19.00
C ASP A 119 -4.03 2.84 -17.98
N GLY A 120 -5.21 3.22 -17.49
CA GLY A 120 -5.96 2.48 -16.48
C GLY A 120 -7.31 2.00 -17.01
N SER A 121 -7.58 0.71 -16.86
CA SER A 121 -8.81 0.08 -17.32
C SER A 121 -9.45 -0.80 -16.26
N LEU A 122 -10.78 -0.96 -16.37
CA LEU A 122 -11.50 -2.03 -15.69
C LEU A 122 -11.52 -3.26 -16.60
N ASP A 123 -11.14 -4.41 -16.04
CA ASP A 123 -11.09 -5.69 -16.74
C ASP A 123 -12.51 -6.10 -17.21
N PRO A 124 -12.70 -6.47 -18.49
CA PRO A 124 -14.00 -6.89 -19.02
C PRO A 124 -14.61 -8.13 -18.36
N GLU A 125 -13.80 -8.99 -17.74
CA GLU A 125 -14.24 -10.19 -17.00
C GLU A 125 -14.69 -9.86 -15.56
N SER A 126 -14.68 -8.57 -15.18
CA SER A 126 -15.34 -8.09 -13.97
C SER A 126 -16.85 -8.40 -14.01
N ASN A 127 -17.44 -8.68 -12.85
CA ASN A 127 -18.85 -9.05 -12.72
C ASN A 127 -19.55 -8.26 -11.59
N SER A 128 -20.78 -8.65 -11.24
CA SER A 128 -21.59 -7.91 -10.27
C SER A 128 -21.06 -7.92 -8.83
N TYR A 129 -20.12 -8.80 -8.46
CA TYR A 129 -19.61 -8.90 -7.09
C TYR A 129 -18.08 -8.72 -6.99
N TRP A 130 -17.40 -8.70 -8.13
CA TRP A 130 -15.95 -8.75 -8.22
C TRP A 130 -15.44 -7.96 -9.41
N ALA A 131 -14.34 -7.25 -9.22
CA ALA A 131 -13.69 -6.48 -10.28
C ALA A 131 -12.17 -6.60 -10.23
N GLN A 132 -11.57 -6.42 -11.41
CA GLN A 132 -10.14 -6.23 -11.58
C GLN A 132 -9.87 -4.88 -12.23
N SER A 133 -9.05 -4.06 -11.58
CA SER A 133 -8.55 -2.81 -12.14
C SER A 133 -7.12 -3.03 -12.61
N GLU A 134 -6.85 -2.73 -13.88
CA GLU A 134 -5.56 -2.90 -14.52
C GLU A 134 -4.91 -1.55 -14.82
N VAL A 135 -3.59 -1.50 -14.69
CA VAL A 135 -2.75 -0.40 -15.15
C VAL A 135 -1.72 -0.95 -16.11
N THR A 136 -1.80 -0.49 -17.36
CA THR A 136 -0.76 -0.71 -18.35
C THR A 136 0.28 0.39 -18.21
N VAL A 137 1.55 0.01 -18.10
CA VAL A 137 2.71 0.91 -18.10
C VAL A 137 3.59 0.58 -19.30
N LYS A 138 3.87 1.58 -20.14
CA LYS A 138 4.80 1.46 -21.28
C LYS A 138 6.03 2.31 -21.01
N THR A 139 7.21 1.74 -21.28
CA THR A 139 8.47 2.48 -21.19
C THR A 139 9.38 2.20 -22.39
N THR A 140 9.95 3.24 -22.99
CA THR A 140 10.86 3.12 -24.15
C THR A 140 12.31 2.82 -23.75
N GLY A 141 12.64 2.88 -22.46
CA GLY A 141 13.95 2.56 -21.91
C GLY A 141 13.85 1.85 -20.55
N PRO A 142 14.97 1.30 -20.05
CA PRO A 142 14.98 0.66 -18.74
C PRO A 142 14.71 1.66 -17.61
N LEU A 143 14.01 1.19 -16.57
CA LEU A 143 13.74 1.97 -15.35
C LEU A 143 14.47 1.35 -14.17
N SER A 144 15.24 2.15 -13.43
CA SER A 144 15.98 1.71 -12.24
C SER A 144 15.16 1.82 -10.94
N ALA A 145 14.00 2.46 -11.01
CA ALA A 145 13.00 2.47 -9.97
C ALA A 145 11.62 2.56 -10.62
N LEU A 146 10.64 1.85 -10.07
CA LEU A 146 9.23 1.95 -10.44
C LEU A 146 8.39 1.75 -9.18
N THR A 147 7.40 2.62 -8.96
CA THR A 147 6.32 2.41 -8.01
C THR A 147 5.00 2.62 -8.74
N VAL A 148 4.17 1.59 -8.76
CA VAL A 148 2.80 1.65 -9.27
C VAL A 148 1.87 1.59 -8.07
N GLU A 149 0.97 2.55 -7.95
CA GLU A 149 -0.06 2.62 -6.91
C GLU A 149 -1.42 2.68 -7.59
N LEU A 150 -2.33 1.78 -7.19
CA LEU A 150 -3.74 1.81 -7.57
C LEU A 150 -4.52 2.12 -6.31
N ARG A 151 -5.45 3.08 -6.38
CA ARG A 151 -6.33 3.48 -5.27
C ARG A 151 -7.76 3.20 -5.66
N ILE A 152 -8.37 2.21 -5.01
CA ILE A 152 -9.73 1.77 -5.25
C ILE A 152 -10.62 2.33 -4.14
N ALA A 153 -11.58 3.19 -4.45
CA ALA A 153 -12.41 3.84 -3.44
C ALA A 153 -13.27 2.80 -2.70
N LEU A 154 -13.28 2.87 -1.37
CA LEU A 154 -14.12 2.00 -0.53
C LEU A 154 -15.58 2.49 -0.62
N ASN A 155 -16.35 1.96 -1.57
CA ASN A 155 -17.77 2.26 -1.78
C ASN A 155 -18.71 1.09 -1.41
N GLY A 156 -18.28 0.28 -0.44
CA GLY A 156 -19.04 -0.86 0.08
C GLY A 156 -18.56 -2.19 -0.50
N GLY A 157 -18.33 -3.18 0.37
CA GLY A 157 -17.89 -4.52 -0.02
C GLY A 157 -16.46 -4.62 -0.58
N VAL A 158 -15.78 -3.50 -0.82
CA VAL A 158 -14.41 -3.45 -1.35
C VAL A 158 -13.43 -4.15 -0.42
N ASN A 159 -12.95 -5.32 -0.84
CA ASN A 159 -11.96 -6.12 -0.13
C ASN A 159 -11.02 -6.77 -1.14
N THR A 160 -9.72 -6.77 -0.86
CA THR A 160 -8.74 -7.40 -1.75
C THR A 160 -9.01 -8.90 -1.88
N THR A 161 -8.97 -9.40 -3.12
CA THR A 161 -8.97 -10.82 -3.45
C THR A 161 -7.65 -11.26 -4.09
N GLY A 162 -6.75 -10.32 -4.40
CA GLY A 162 -5.47 -10.63 -5.00
C GLY A 162 -4.88 -9.48 -5.80
N SER A 163 -3.71 -9.74 -6.36
CA SER A 163 -3.01 -8.79 -7.22
C SER A 163 -2.04 -9.55 -8.12
N TRP A 164 -1.82 -9.12 -9.36
CA TRP A 164 -0.81 -9.71 -10.25
C TRP A 164 -0.06 -8.63 -11.04
N ARG A 165 1.09 -9.01 -11.63
CA ARG A 165 1.83 -8.17 -12.57
C ARG A 165 2.54 -9.02 -13.62
N SER A 166 2.83 -8.45 -14.79
CA SER A 166 3.54 -9.14 -15.88
C SER A 166 5.04 -9.30 -15.65
N LEU A 167 5.61 -8.53 -14.72
CA LEU A 167 7.03 -8.55 -14.35
C LEU A 167 7.32 -9.61 -13.26
N PRO A 168 8.58 -10.09 -13.13
CA PRO A 168 8.95 -11.10 -12.14
C PRO A 168 8.55 -10.73 -10.72
N GLU A 169 8.10 -11.72 -9.95
CA GLU A 169 7.55 -11.46 -8.64
C GLU A 169 8.62 -11.03 -7.63
N GLU A 170 9.75 -11.70 -7.67
CA GLU A 170 10.90 -11.47 -6.81
C GLU A 170 11.48 -10.05 -6.91
N ASP A 171 11.18 -9.32 -7.99
CA ASP A 171 11.70 -7.98 -8.23
C ASP A 171 10.93 -6.88 -7.51
N PHE A 172 9.76 -7.18 -6.93
CA PHE A 172 8.89 -6.17 -6.30
C PHE A 172 8.60 -6.48 -4.83
N THR A 173 8.37 -5.41 -4.08
CA THR A 173 7.64 -5.45 -2.80
C THR A 173 6.20 -5.06 -3.09
N VAL A 174 5.25 -5.90 -2.66
CA VAL A 174 3.83 -5.72 -2.95
C VAL A 174 3.03 -5.59 -1.66
N SER A 175 2.04 -4.70 -1.64
CA SER A 175 1.07 -4.61 -0.56
C SER A 175 -0.31 -4.19 -1.05
N ALA A 176 -1.36 -4.65 -0.36
CA ALA A 176 -2.73 -4.16 -0.48
C ALA A 176 -3.22 -3.76 0.91
N ARG A 177 -3.57 -2.49 1.13
CA ARG A 177 -3.99 -1.96 2.43
C ARG A 177 -5.09 -0.93 2.28
N GLU A 178 -5.94 -0.81 3.29
CA GLU A 178 -6.90 0.29 3.38
C GLU A 178 -6.21 1.55 3.92
N GLU A 179 -6.26 2.64 3.15
CA GLU A 179 -5.63 3.92 3.47
C GLU A 179 -6.56 5.06 3.00
N ASP A 180 -6.95 5.97 3.90
CA ASP A 180 -7.74 7.18 3.61
C ASP A 180 -9.03 6.94 2.82
N GLY A 181 -9.74 5.83 3.08
CA GLY A 181 -10.98 5.47 2.37
C GLY A 181 -10.76 4.80 1.02
N PHE A 182 -9.55 4.29 0.75
CA PHE A 182 -9.20 3.54 -0.44
C PHE A 182 -8.57 2.19 -0.08
N LEU A 183 -8.86 1.15 -0.85
CA LEU A 183 -8.01 -0.03 -0.95
C LEU A 183 -6.85 0.30 -1.90
N VAL A 184 -5.64 0.37 -1.35
CA VAL A 184 -4.42 0.79 -2.05
C VAL A 184 -3.55 -0.42 -2.35
N TYR A 185 -3.38 -0.73 -3.64
CA TYR A 185 -2.38 -1.68 -4.11
C TYR A 185 -1.10 -0.93 -4.46
N ARG A 186 0.05 -1.44 -4.01
CA ARG A 186 1.35 -0.83 -4.25
C ARG A 186 2.35 -1.89 -4.66
N TRP A 187 2.99 -1.68 -5.81
CA TRP A 187 4.14 -2.45 -6.28
C TRP A 187 5.35 -1.53 -6.34
N ALA A 188 6.36 -1.77 -5.50
CA ALA A 188 7.61 -1.02 -5.50
C ALA A 188 8.76 -1.93 -5.97
N LEU A 189 9.46 -1.52 -7.03
CA LEU A 189 10.65 -2.20 -7.52
C LEU A 189 11.72 -2.23 -6.43
N ARG A 190 12.27 -3.41 -6.16
CA ARG A 190 13.35 -3.58 -5.19
C ARG A 190 14.64 -2.93 -5.70
N GLN A 191 15.46 -2.47 -4.76
CA GLN A 191 16.76 -1.88 -5.08
C GLN A 191 17.63 -2.85 -5.87
N GLY A 192 18.36 -2.33 -6.86
CA GLY A 192 19.24 -3.12 -7.75
C GLY A 192 18.52 -3.89 -8.85
N ARG A 193 17.18 -3.87 -8.90
CA ARG A 193 16.39 -4.42 -10.02
C ARG A 193 16.14 -3.36 -11.08
N SER A 194 15.73 -3.81 -12.26
CA SER A 194 15.41 -2.95 -13.39
C SER A 194 14.17 -3.45 -14.10
N VAL A 195 13.30 -2.52 -14.51
CA VAL A 195 12.21 -2.82 -15.43
C VAL A 195 12.72 -2.65 -16.86
N PRO A 196 12.58 -3.66 -17.75
CA PRO A 196 13.01 -3.53 -19.13
C PRO A 196 12.09 -2.60 -19.93
N ALA A 197 12.60 -2.09 -21.06
CA ALA A 197 11.75 -1.43 -22.05
C ALA A 197 10.63 -2.37 -22.53
N GLY A 198 9.44 -1.84 -22.76
CA GLY A 198 8.28 -2.61 -23.20
C GLY A 198 6.99 -2.18 -22.52
N THR A 199 5.99 -3.07 -22.61
CA THR A 199 4.67 -2.92 -22.02
C THR A 199 4.53 -3.88 -20.85
N HIS A 200 4.10 -3.36 -19.70
CA HIS A 200 3.94 -4.10 -18.46
C HIS A 200 2.57 -3.82 -17.86
N THR A 201 1.97 -4.83 -17.23
CA THR A 201 0.64 -4.71 -16.62
C THR A 201 0.72 -4.98 -15.12
N PHE A 202 -0.05 -4.22 -14.35
CA PHE A 202 -0.26 -4.41 -12.92
C PHE A 202 -1.76 -4.42 -12.65
N ALA A 203 -2.24 -5.33 -11.81
CA ALA A 203 -3.67 -5.51 -11.59
C ALA A 203 -4.01 -5.72 -10.12
N GLY A 204 -4.99 -4.96 -9.62
CA GLY A 204 -5.60 -5.14 -8.30
C GLY A 204 -6.97 -5.80 -8.45
N GLN A 205 -7.19 -6.88 -7.71
CA GLN A 205 -8.42 -7.68 -7.75
C GLN A 205 -9.16 -7.56 -6.42
N TYR A 206 -10.46 -7.26 -6.47
CA TYR A 206 -11.24 -7.01 -5.27
C TYR A 206 -12.73 -7.38 -5.45
N ASN A 207 -13.36 -7.80 -4.35
CA ASN A 207 -14.82 -7.87 -4.27
C ASN A 207 -15.41 -6.47 -4.15
N HIS A 208 -16.67 -6.27 -4.47
CA HIS A 208 -17.42 -5.04 -4.18
C HIS A 208 -18.89 -5.35 -3.86
N ALA A 209 -19.64 -4.35 -3.39
CA ALA A 209 -21.09 -4.47 -3.26
C ALA A 209 -21.73 -4.87 -4.60
N GLU A 210 -22.83 -5.61 -4.53
CA GLU A 210 -23.54 -6.08 -5.72
C GLU A 210 -23.89 -4.95 -6.69
N GLY A 211 -23.61 -5.15 -7.98
CA GLY A 211 -24.00 -4.26 -9.06
C GLY A 211 -22.80 -3.77 -9.89
N ASP A 212 -23.01 -2.65 -10.59
CA ASP A 212 -21.95 -2.03 -11.39
C ASP A 212 -20.89 -1.37 -10.50
N ARG A 213 -19.61 -1.64 -10.78
CA ARG A 213 -18.48 -0.99 -10.12
C ARG A 213 -18.36 0.48 -10.54
N ASP A 214 -18.56 1.41 -9.61
CA ASP A 214 -18.34 2.86 -9.80
C ASP A 214 -16.86 3.28 -9.63
N THR A 215 -16.09 3.36 -10.70
CA THR A 215 -14.67 3.73 -10.67
C THR A 215 -14.41 5.25 -10.60
N GLY A 216 -15.43 6.11 -10.44
CA GLY A 216 -15.28 7.57 -10.60
C GLY A 216 -14.32 8.24 -9.60
N ARG A 217 -14.02 7.58 -8.48
CA ARG A 217 -13.03 8.05 -7.48
C ARG A 217 -11.74 7.24 -7.48
N ASP A 218 -11.67 6.19 -8.29
CA ASP A 218 -10.51 5.34 -8.38
C ASP A 218 -9.45 6.04 -9.24
N ASP A 219 -8.20 5.94 -8.83
CA ASP A 219 -7.09 6.45 -9.62
C ASP A 219 -5.84 5.60 -9.46
N TYR A 220 -4.86 5.88 -10.29
CA TYR A 220 -3.56 5.25 -10.21
C TYR A 220 -2.42 6.22 -10.50
N THR A 221 -1.25 5.89 -9.99
CA THR A 221 0.00 6.59 -10.32
C THR A 221 1.09 5.58 -10.66
N ALA A 222 1.96 5.92 -11.61
CA ALA A 222 3.20 5.22 -11.86
C ALA A 222 4.36 6.23 -11.81
N ARG A 223 5.23 6.07 -10.82
CA ARG A 223 6.40 6.93 -10.58
C ARG A 223 7.66 6.13 -10.85
N ALA A 224 8.56 6.65 -11.68
CA ALA A 224 9.74 5.92 -12.10
C ALA A 224 11.00 6.79 -12.14
N ARG A 225 12.16 6.13 -12.14
CA ARG A 225 13.44 6.75 -12.49
C ARG A 225 13.95 6.16 -13.80
N ALA A 226 13.96 7.01 -14.83
CA ALA A 226 14.55 6.73 -16.12
C ALA A 226 15.93 7.42 -16.22
N ALA A 227 16.67 7.18 -17.32
CA ALA A 227 17.97 7.81 -17.57
C ALA A 227 17.91 9.35 -17.51
N GLY A 228 16.83 9.96 -18.01
CA GLY A 228 16.60 11.41 -17.98
C GLY A 228 16.10 11.97 -16.65
N GLY A 229 15.97 11.15 -15.60
CA GLY A 229 15.54 11.57 -14.27
C GLY A 229 14.22 10.95 -13.81
N GLN A 230 13.59 11.59 -12.82
CA GLN A 230 12.31 11.13 -12.29
C GLN A 230 11.16 11.55 -13.20
N VAL A 231 10.25 10.61 -13.46
CA VAL A 231 9.04 10.82 -14.24
C VAL A 231 7.85 10.20 -13.51
N ALA A 232 6.69 10.81 -13.65
CA ALA A 232 5.45 10.34 -13.08
C ALA A 232 4.34 10.49 -14.11
N VAL A 233 3.49 9.47 -14.18
CA VAL A 233 2.28 9.43 -15.00
C VAL A 233 1.13 8.90 -14.14
N GLY A 234 -0.10 9.13 -14.55
CA GLY A 234 -1.27 8.69 -13.80
C GLY A 234 -2.56 8.89 -14.58
N GLY A 235 -3.66 8.45 -13.97
CA GLY A 235 -5.00 8.57 -14.55
C GLY A 235 -6.05 7.94 -13.65
N GLY A 236 -7.28 7.84 -14.18
CA GLY A 236 -8.37 7.06 -13.60
C GLY A 236 -8.57 5.74 -14.34
N PHE A 237 -9.61 4.98 -13.99
CA PHE A 237 -9.96 3.74 -14.68
C PHE A 237 -11.19 3.92 -15.55
N THR A 238 -11.06 3.50 -16.81
CA THR A 238 -12.16 3.49 -17.78
C THR A 238 -12.57 2.05 -18.11
N ARG A 239 -13.84 1.84 -18.47
CA ARG A 239 -14.24 0.54 -19.02
C ARG A 239 -13.63 0.38 -20.41
N THR A 240 -12.98 -0.76 -20.64
CA THR A 240 -12.57 -1.20 -21.97
C THR A 240 -13.83 -1.37 -22.82
N ARG A 241 -13.91 -0.69 -23.96
CA ARG A 241 -15.07 -0.76 -24.87
C ARG A 241 -15.01 -1.97 -25.78
#